data_AF-A0A6A3DQ52-F1
#
_entry.id   AF-A0A6A3DQ52-F1
#
_cell.length_a   1.000
_cell.length_b   1.000
_cell.length_c   1.000
_cell.angle_alpha   90.00
_cell.angle_beta   90.00
_cell.angle_gamma   90.00
#
_symmetry.space_group_name_H-M   'P 1'
#
loop_
_entity.id
_entity.type
_entity.pdbx_description
1 polymer ?
#
loop_
_entity_poly.entity_id
_entity_poly.type
_entity_poly.pdbx_seq_one_letter_code
_entity_poly.pdbx_strand_id
1 'polypeptide(L)'
;MIDYFEAIPEVARLPEGQNPATWMLECIRAGVAGAGEKPMTDAAANVDFVQHFRQSTEQQALVNVWGLIRKRRHPSFEFSEIYFQS
;
A
#
# COMPACT_ATOMS: atom_id res chain seq x y z
N MET A 1 -5.49 0.53 -8.59
CA MET A 1 -4.23 1.10 -8.02
C MET A 1 -4.00 2.48 -8.60
N ILE A 2 -4.02 2.62 -9.94
CA ILE A 2 -4.11 3.93 -10.60
C ILE A 2 -5.27 4.76 -10.04
N ASP A 3 -6.45 4.16 -9.88
CA ASP A 3 -7.64 4.84 -9.34
C ASP A 3 -7.45 5.39 -7.91
N TYR A 4 -6.61 4.74 -7.10
CA TYR A 4 -6.30 5.20 -5.75
C TYR A 4 -5.44 6.48 -5.79
N PHE A 5 -4.44 6.51 -6.68
CA PHE A 5 -3.61 7.69 -6.88
C PHE A 5 -4.38 8.84 -7.51
N GLU A 6 -5.25 8.57 -8.48
CA GLU A 6 -6.10 9.61 -9.10
C GLU A 6 -7.20 10.15 -8.18
N ALA A 7 -7.57 9.41 -7.13
CA ALA A 7 -8.51 9.88 -6.11
C ALA A 7 -7.89 10.92 -5.16
N ILE A 8 -6.55 11.05 -5.14
CA ILE A 8 -5.84 12.04 -4.32
C ILE A 8 -5.79 13.37 -5.10
N PRO A 9 -6.44 14.45 -4.63
CA PRO A 9 -6.52 15.72 -5.36
C PRO A 9 -5.17 16.34 -5.72
N GLU A 10 -4.15 16.10 -4.90
CA GLU A 10 -2.81 16.63 -5.04
C GLU A 10 -1.94 15.84 -6.03
N VAL A 11 -2.40 14.66 -6.48
CA VAL A 11 -1.68 13.83 -7.46
C VAL A 11 -2.14 14.18 -8.87
N ALA A 12 -1.19 14.48 -9.76
CA ALA A 12 -1.51 14.71 -11.17
C ALA A 12 -1.96 13.41 -11.84
N ARG A 13 -3.05 13.49 -12.62
CA ARG A 13 -3.57 12.35 -13.39
C ARG A 13 -2.51 11.74 -14.32
N LEU A 14 -2.66 10.44 -14.58
CA LEU A 14 -1.77 9.70 -15.49
C LEU A 14 -1.88 10.26 -16.91
N PRO A 15 -0.78 10.77 -17.51
CA PRO A 15 -0.78 11.21 -18.90
C PRO A 15 -1.02 10.05 -19.87
N GLU A 16 -1.75 10.32 -20.95
CA GLU A 16 -2.00 9.34 -22.00
C GLU A 16 -0.67 8.86 -22.63
N GLY A 17 -0.49 7.54 -22.72
CA GLY A 17 0.72 6.92 -23.25
C GLY A 17 1.92 6.84 -22.29
N GLN A 18 1.82 7.41 -21.07
CA GLN A 18 2.86 7.23 -20.04
C GLN A 18 2.76 5.83 -19.39
N ASN A 19 3.89 5.21 -19.09
CA ASN A 19 3.92 3.94 -18.35
C ASN A 19 3.38 4.15 -16.92
N PRO A 20 2.33 3.42 -16.49
CA PRO A 20 1.73 3.61 -15.17
C PRO A 20 2.70 3.38 -14.01
N ALA A 21 3.66 2.47 -14.14
CA ALA A 21 4.66 2.22 -13.10
C ALA A 21 5.62 3.42 -12.95
N THR A 22 6.05 4.01 -14.06
CA THR A 22 6.89 5.22 -14.05
C THR A 22 6.15 6.39 -13.39
N TRP A 23 4.89 6.63 -13.79
CA TRP A 23 4.07 7.69 -13.21
C TRP A 23 3.85 7.49 -11.70
N MET A 24 3.56 6.27 -11.26
CA MET A 24 3.41 5.99 -9.83
C MET A 24 4.70 6.27 -9.03
N LEU A 25 5.86 5.88 -9.57
CA LEU A 25 7.16 6.14 -8.92
C LEU A 25 7.47 7.64 -8.83
N GLU A 26 7.10 8.41 -9.86
CA GLU A 26 7.18 9.87 -9.86
C GLU A 26 6.26 10.47 -8.79
N CYS A 27 5.03 9.98 -8.65
CA CYS A 27 4.07 10.43 -7.64
C CYS A 27 4.61 10.27 -6.20
N ILE A 28 5.24 9.13 -5.91
CA ILE A 28 5.79 8.83 -4.57
C ILE A 28 7.25 9.26 -4.39
N ARG A 29 7.85 9.92 -5.40
CA ARG A 29 9.27 10.29 -5.48
C ARG A 29 10.23 9.15 -5.09
N ALA A 30 9.84 7.89 -5.31
CA ALA A 30 10.69 6.75 -5.00
C ALA A 30 11.67 6.52 -6.17
N GLY A 31 12.82 7.19 -6.12
CA GLY A 31 14.02 6.77 -6.85
C GLY A 31 14.11 7.08 -8.34
N VAL A 32 13.39 8.07 -8.88
CA VAL A 32 13.60 8.51 -10.28
C VAL A 32 14.70 9.60 -10.32
N ALA A 33 15.95 9.21 -10.11
CA ALA A 33 17.11 10.09 -10.26
C ALA A 33 17.51 10.33 -11.75
N GLY A 34 16.63 10.10 -12.72
CA GLY A 34 17.04 9.93 -14.12
C GLY A 34 16.14 10.47 -15.24
N ALA A 35 14.96 11.04 -14.98
CA ALA A 35 14.12 11.56 -16.05
C ALA A 35 13.67 12.98 -15.74
N GLY A 36 14.48 13.94 -16.20
CA GLY A 36 14.15 15.35 -16.44
C GLY A 36 13.18 15.97 -15.46
N GLU A 37 13.72 16.66 -14.47
CA GLU A 37 13.22 17.88 -13.82
C GLU A 37 11.98 18.53 -14.46
N LYS A 38 10.84 17.86 -14.35
CA LYS A 38 9.53 18.50 -14.44
C LYS A 38 9.17 18.82 -12.99
N PRO A 39 9.11 20.11 -12.62
CA PRO A 39 8.61 20.48 -11.31
C PRO A 39 7.14 20.10 -11.26
N MET A 40 6.85 18.89 -10.78
CA MET A 40 5.52 18.54 -10.35
C MET A 40 5.21 19.49 -9.20
N THR A 41 4.17 20.29 -9.39
CA THR A 41 3.69 21.34 -8.48
C THR A 41 3.85 20.90 -7.02
N ASP A 42 4.42 21.77 -6.18
CA ASP A 42 4.85 21.50 -4.80
C ASP A 42 3.82 20.77 -3.92
N ALA A 43 2.54 20.76 -4.30
CA ALA A 43 1.46 20.03 -3.64
C ALA A 43 1.63 18.50 -3.62
N ALA A 44 2.01 17.85 -4.72
CA ALA A 44 2.20 16.39 -4.76
C ALA A 44 3.40 15.95 -3.91
N ALA A 45 4.40 16.83 -3.76
CA ALA A 45 5.57 16.63 -2.90
C ALA A 45 5.22 16.50 -1.42
N ASN A 46 4.08 17.08 -1.03
CA ASN A 46 3.65 17.21 0.36
C ASN A 46 2.60 16.15 0.76
N VAL A 47 2.25 15.23 -0.14
CA VAL A 47 1.34 14.12 0.18
C VAL A 47 2.10 13.06 0.97
N ASP A 48 1.76 12.91 2.25
CA ASP A 48 2.18 11.75 3.04
C ASP A 48 1.29 10.55 2.67
N PHE A 49 1.72 9.80 1.66
CA PHE A 49 1.02 8.58 1.21
C PHE A 49 0.85 7.55 2.33
N VAL A 50 1.73 7.55 3.34
CA VAL A 50 1.63 6.64 4.49
C VAL A 50 0.45 7.05 5.38
N GLN A 51 0.30 8.34 5.65
CA GLN A 51 -0.85 8.84 6.42
C GLN A 51 -2.16 8.65 5.66
N HIS A 52 -2.18 8.95 4.35
CA HIS A 52 -3.37 8.76 3.54
C HIS A 52 -3.82 7.29 3.54
N PHE A 53 -2.88 6.36 3.35
CA PHE A 53 -3.17 4.93 3.43
C PHE A 53 -3.65 4.51 4.82
N ARG A 54 -3.05 5.02 5.90
CA ARG A 54 -3.49 4.70 7.27
C ARG A 54 -4.93 5.11 7.57
N GLN A 55 -5.46 6.11 6.87
CA GLN A 55 -6.82 6.60 7.03
C GLN A 55 -7.80 5.93 6.05
N SER A 56 -7.31 5.15 5.09
CA SER A 56 -8.11 4.60 4.01
C SER A 56 -8.90 3.35 4.42
N THR A 57 -9.93 3.01 3.63
CA THR A 57 -10.78 1.83 3.86
C THR A 57 -10.01 0.54 3.63
N GLU A 58 -9.03 0.55 2.72
CA GLU A 58 -8.14 -0.56 2.40
C GLU A 58 -7.28 -0.96 3.60
N GLN A 59 -6.76 0.02 4.36
CA GLN A 59 -6.03 -0.26 5.59
C GLN A 59 -6.94 -0.91 6.64
N GLN A 60 -8.17 -0.42 6.80
CA GLN A 60 -9.14 -1.00 7.72
C GLN A 60 -9.46 -2.45 7.35
N ALA A 61 -9.64 -2.74 6.06
CA ALA A 61 -9.84 -4.10 5.56
C ALA A 61 -8.64 -5.00 5.87
N LEU A 62 -7.41 -4.52 5.68
CA LEU A 62 -6.19 -5.26 6.02
C LEU A 62 -6.09 -5.55 7.52
N VAL A 63 -6.37 -4.56 8.37
CA VAL A 63 -6.36 -4.73 9.84
C VAL A 63 -7.41 -5.76 10.27
N ASN A 64 -8.61 -5.71 9.67
CA ASN A 64 -9.68 -6.66 9.95
C ASN A 64 -9.32 -8.09 9.53
N VAL A 65 -8.78 -8.26 8.32
CA VAL A 65 -8.30 -9.57 7.83
C VAL A 65 -7.17 -10.10 8.70
N TRP A 66 -6.21 -9.25 9.09
CA TRP A 66 -5.14 -9.65 9.99
C TRP A 66 -5.64 -10.07 11.37
N GLY A 67 -6.63 -9.34 11.92
CA GLY A 67 -7.31 -9.72 13.16
C GLY A 67 -8.00 -11.08 13.05
N LEU A 68 -8.64 -11.37 11.93
CA LEU A 68 -9.26 -12.67 11.64
C LEU A 68 -8.21 -13.79 11.52
N ILE A 69 -7.09 -13.56 10.84
CA ILE A 69 -6.00 -14.53 10.71
C ILE A 69 -5.37 -14.82 12.08
N ARG A 70 -5.14 -13.80 12.93
CA ARG A 70 -4.64 -14.01 14.30
C ARG A 70 -5.63 -14.82 15.14
N LYS A 71 -6.93 -14.55 15.04
CA LYS A 71 -7.97 -15.32 15.75
C LYS A 71 -8.08 -16.76 15.24
N ARG A 72 -7.82 -17.01 13.95
CA ARG A 72 -7.78 -18.36 13.36
C ARG A 72 -6.53 -19.15 13.74
N ARG A 73 -5.46 -18.49 14.19
CA ARG A 73 -4.21 -19.14 14.63
C ARG A 73 -4.27 -19.71 16.05
N HIS A 74 -5.31 -19.41 16.83
CA HIS A 74 -5.55 -20.11 18.10
C HIS A 74 -7.03 -20.12 18.46
N PRO A 75 -7.74 -21.16 18.04
CA PRO A 75 -8.44 -21.99 19.01
C PRO A 75 -8.28 -23.47 18.66
N SER A 76 -7.81 -24.27 19.62
CA SER A 76 -7.72 -25.75 19.54
C SER A 76 -6.53 -26.31 18.74
N PHE A 77 -5.32 -26.18 19.31
CA PHE A 77 -4.29 -27.20 19.16
C PHE A 77 -3.89 -27.73 20.55
N GLU A 78 -4.91 -28.16 21.31
CA GLU A 78 -4.73 -29.23 22.30
C GLU A 78 -4.66 -30.55 21.52
N PHE A 79 -3.59 -30.75 20.74
CA PHE A 79 -3.25 -32.10 20.31
C PHE A 79 -2.32 -32.66 21.38
N SER A 80 -2.93 -33.49 22.23
CA SER A 80 -2.32 -34.39 23.20
C SER A 80 -0.94 -34.86 22.76
N GLU A 81 0.00 -34.81 23.71
CA GLU A 81 1.25 -35.58 23.74
C GLU A 81 1.23 -36.75 22.75
N ILE A 82 2.01 -36.62 21.68
CA ILE A 82 2.38 -37.76 20.85
C ILE A 82 3.31 -38.60 21.73
N TYR A 83 2.72 -39.55 22.45
CA TYR A 83 3.43 -40.61 23.14
C TYR A 83 4.35 -41.30 22.12
N PHE A 84 5.65 -41.09 22.26
CA PHE A 84 6.66 -41.82 21.52
C PHE A 84 6.75 -43.23 22.13
N GLN A 85 5.98 -44.16 21.59
CA GLN A 85 6.19 -45.60 21.74
C GLN A 85 6.90 -46.11 20.48
N SER A 86 8.23 -46.22 20.56
CA SER A 86 9.00 -47.34 20.04
C SER A 86 10.41 -47.34 20.59
#